data_AF-A0A2P6W672-F1
#
_entry.id   AF-A0A2P6W672-F1
#
_cell.length_a   1.000
_cell.length_b   1.000
_cell.length_c   1.000
_cell.angle_alpha   90.00
_cell.angle_beta   90.00
_cell.angle_gamma   90.00
#
_symmetry.space_group_name_H-M   'P 1'
#
loop_
_entity.id
_entity.type
_entity.pdbx_description
1 polymer ?
#
loop_
_entity_poly.entity_id
_entity_poly.type
_entity_poly.pdbx_seq_one_letter_code
_entity_poly.pdbx_strand_id
1 'polypeptide(L)'
;METYRRVTGITEVRKSWTDDPQEENAFVELMRYDSNKDELVPTDTLLNGESLILNRIASNIREWKNNWEAVWDNIQIRKDMKQKIAEKADKTGNDELLEADFVVKANQKYHTIAEEVRKEYGGQQTERIMARWEEWLERQV
;
A
#
# COMPACT_ATOMS: atom_id res chain seq x y z
N MET A 1 31.99 5.87 7.65
CA MET A 1 30.86 5.25 8.37
C MET A 1 29.61 5.71 7.66
N GLU A 2 28.95 4.82 6.92
CA GLU A 2 27.68 5.18 6.27
C GLU A 2 26.58 5.17 7.33
N THR A 3 25.79 6.24 7.38
CA THR A 3 24.67 6.37 8.32
C THR A 3 23.37 6.11 7.58
N TYR A 4 22.64 5.09 8.00
CA TYR A 4 21.35 4.75 7.42
C TYR A 4 20.21 5.35 8.23
N ARG A 5 19.20 5.87 7.52
CA ARG A 5 17.92 6.27 8.12
C ARG A 5 16.91 5.15 7.90
N ARG A 6 16.17 4.80 8.94
CA ARG A 6 15.11 3.79 8.91
C ARG A 6 13.86 4.35 9.56
N VAL A 7 12.70 4.02 8.98
CA VAL A 7 11.42 4.19 9.69
C VAL A 7 11.36 3.09 10.74
N THR A 8 11.26 3.47 12.01
CA THR A 8 11.29 2.51 13.13
C THR A 8 9.92 1.96 13.50
N GLY A 9 8.86 2.64 13.09
CA GLY A 9 7.48 2.20 13.30
C GLY A 9 6.46 3.11 12.63
N ILE A 10 5.26 2.57 12.44
CA ILE A 10 4.08 3.30 11.96
C ILE A 10 2.97 3.08 12.98
N THR A 11 2.51 4.17 13.58
CA THR A 11 1.49 4.15 14.63
C THR A 11 0.24 4.88 14.16
N GLU A 12 -0.90 4.22 14.26
CA GLU A 12 -2.22 4.81 14.15
C GLU A 12 -2.57 5.53 15.46
N VAL A 13 -2.97 6.78 15.31
CA VAL A 13 -3.48 7.61 16.41
C VAL A 13 -5.01 7.60 16.31
N ARG A 14 -5.67 6.94 17.27
CA ARG A 14 -7.14 6.81 17.35
C ARG A 14 -7.77 8.16 17.77
N LYS A 15 -9.01 8.21 18.26
CA LYS A 15 -9.56 9.48 18.82
C LYS A 15 -10.38 9.30 20.10
N SER A 16 -10.50 8.08 20.59
CA SER A 16 -11.38 7.73 21.70
C SER A 16 -10.56 7.52 22.98
N TRP A 17 -9.98 8.60 23.49
CA TRP A 17 -9.36 8.64 24.82
C TRP A 17 -9.78 9.92 25.53
N THR A 18 -9.69 9.92 26.86
CA THR A 18 -10.18 11.01 27.70
C THR A 18 -9.11 11.55 28.64
N ASP A 19 -8.43 10.66 29.36
CA ASP A 19 -7.52 11.00 30.44
C ASP A 19 -6.07 10.63 30.10
N ASP A 20 -5.80 9.37 29.79
CA ASP A 20 -4.47 8.89 29.42
C ASP A 20 -4.51 8.13 28.08
N PRO A 21 -4.06 8.74 26.97
CA PRO A 21 -4.10 8.09 25.66
C PRO A 21 -3.26 6.81 25.61
N GLN A 22 -2.18 6.72 26.38
CA GLN A 22 -1.32 5.55 26.36
C GLN A 22 -1.99 4.35 27.05
N GLU A 23 -2.59 4.56 28.22
CA GLU A 23 -3.38 3.54 28.92
C GLU A 23 -4.67 3.18 28.17
N GLU A 24 -5.27 4.13 27.45
CA GLU A 24 -6.52 3.97 26.69
C GLU A 24 -6.32 3.42 25.26
N ASN A 25 -5.13 2.90 24.92
CA ASN A 25 -4.82 2.36 23.59
C ASN A 25 -5.09 3.35 22.43
N ALA A 26 -4.80 4.62 22.65
CA ALA A 26 -4.85 5.67 21.63
C ALA A 26 -3.86 5.43 20.49
N PHE A 27 -2.71 4.84 20.83
CA PHE A 27 -1.59 4.61 19.93
C PHE A 27 -1.52 3.13 19.59
N VAL A 28 -1.81 2.82 18.33
CA VAL A 28 -1.85 1.45 17.84
C VAL A 28 -0.81 1.26 16.76
N GLU A 29 0.19 0.45 17.05
CA GLU A 29 1.28 0.19 16.13
C GLU A 29 0.81 -0.74 14.99
N LEU A 30 0.95 -0.27 13.75
CA LEU A 30 0.62 -1.03 12.54
C LEU A 30 1.84 -1.72 11.94
N MET A 31 3.02 -1.11 12.08
CA MET A 31 4.29 -1.69 11.64
C MET A 31 5.41 -1.32 12.60
N ARG A 32 6.39 -2.21 12.75
CA ARG A 32 7.56 -2.06 13.61
C ARG A 32 8.82 -2.48 12.88
N TYR A 33 9.93 -1.79 13.12
CA TYR A 33 11.22 -2.18 12.57
C TYR A 33 11.82 -3.35 13.35
N ASP A 34 12.24 -4.39 12.64
CA ASP A 34 12.99 -5.53 13.16
C ASP A 34 14.47 -5.37 12.83
N SER A 35 15.28 -5.11 13.85
CA SER A 35 16.72 -4.88 13.69
C SER A 35 17.50 -6.12 13.27
N ASN A 36 16.96 -7.33 13.47
CA ASN A 36 17.62 -8.56 13.04
C ASN A 36 17.44 -8.78 11.54
N LYS A 37 16.33 -8.28 10.97
CA LYS A 37 16.01 -8.39 9.55
C LYS A 37 16.39 -7.14 8.74
N ASP A 38 16.61 -6.01 9.40
CA ASP A 38 16.73 -4.68 8.76
C ASP A 38 15.47 -4.32 7.94
N GLU A 39 14.30 -4.62 8.49
CA GLU A 39 13.01 -4.49 7.78
C GLU A 39 11.91 -3.89 8.66
N LEU A 40 11.01 -3.12 8.03
CA LEU A 40 9.77 -2.69 8.66
C LEU A 40 8.70 -3.79 8.46
N VAL A 41 8.33 -4.47 9.54
CA VAL A 41 7.39 -5.61 9.52
C VAL A 41 5.99 -5.20 9.99
N PRO A 42 4.92 -5.78 9.43
CA PRO A 42 3.56 -5.53 9.88
C PRO A 42 3.31 -6.17 11.26
N THR A 43 2.46 -5.54 12.07
CA THR A 43 1.96 -6.10 13.32
C THR A 43 0.71 -6.96 13.08
N ASP A 44 0.37 -7.83 14.02
CA ASP A 44 -0.88 -8.62 13.97
C ASP A 44 -2.12 -7.71 13.85
N THR A 45 -2.11 -6.55 14.50
CA THR A 45 -3.16 -5.54 14.37
C THR A 45 -3.38 -5.12 12.91
N LEU A 46 -2.30 -4.87 12.16
CA LEU A 46 -2.42 -4.53 10.75
C LEU A 46 -2.93 -5.74 9.95
N LEU A 47 -2.35 -6.94 10.15
CA LEU A 47 -2.69 -8.15 9.40
C LEU A 47 -4.15 -8.59 9.62
N ASN A 48 -4.64 -8.46 10.84
CA ASN A 48 -6.01 -8.82 11.24
C ASN A 48 -7.05 -7.75 10.85
N GLY A 49 -6.62 -6.62 10.27
CA GLY A 49 -7.53 -5.56 9.85
C GLY A 49 -8.13 -4.76 10.99
N GLU A 50 -7.41 -4.61 12.11
CA GLU A 50 -7.87 -3.87 13.31
C GLU A 50 -7.60 -2.36 13.24
N SER A 51 -7.01 -1.87 12.15
CA SER A 51 -6.81 -0.44 11.90
C SER A 51 -8.15 0.28 11.74
N LEU A 52 -8.43 1.28 12.59
CA LEU A 52 -9.64 2.08 12.48
C LEU A 52 -9.59 2.99 11.25
N ILE A 53 -8.39 3.47 10.87
CA ILE A 53 -8.23 4.32 9.68
C ILE A 53 -8.53 3.52 8.41
N LEU A 54 -7.96 2.31 8.27
CA LEU A 54 -8.21 1.47 7.10
C LEU A 54 -9.68 1.05 7.01
N ASN A 55 -10.29 0.66 8.14
CA ASN A 55 -11.71 0.34 8.18
C ASN A 55 -12.59 1.55 7.82
N ARG A 56 -12.24 2.76 8.27
CA ARG A 56 -12.94 3.98 7.88
C ARG A 56 -12.84 4.24 6.38
N ILE A 57 -11.67 4.04 5.77
CA ILE A 57 -11.51 4.16 4.31
C ILE A 57 -12.38 3.12 3.60
N ALA A 58 -12.29 1.86 4.01
CA ALA A 58 -13.06 0.75 3.46
C ALA A 58 -14.57 0.98 3.55
N SER A 59 -15.05 1.57 4.65
CA SER A 59 -16.48 1.86 4.84
C SER A 59 -17.07 2.84 3.81
N ASN A 60 -16.23 3.67 3.18
CA ASN A 60 -16.64 4.64 2.16
C ASN A 60 -16.67 4.03 0.74
N ILE A 61 -16.20 2.80 0.59
CA ILE A 61 -16.07 2.13 -0.71
C ILE A 61 -16.93 0.86 -0.65
N ARG A 62 -17.99 0.86 -1.46
CA ARG A 62 -19.03 -0.19 -1.42
C ARG A 62 -18.44 -1.60 -1.57
N GLU A 63 -17.43 -1.73 -2.42
CA GLU A 63 -16.74 -2.99 -2.74
C GLU A 63 -15.85 -3.50 -1.60
N TRP A 64 -15.43 -2.62 -0.68
CA TRP A 64 -14.52 -2.96 0.42
C TRP A 64 -15.22 -3.04 1.78
N LYS A 65 -16.46 -2.56 1.86
CA LYS A 65 -17.24 -2.60 3.10
C LYS A 65 -17.39 -4.04 3.58
N ASN A 66 -16.92 -4.31 4.80
CA ASN A 66 -16.89 -5.64 5.42
C ASN A 66 -16.07 -6.69 4.64
N ASN A 67 -15.14 -6.26 3.77
CA ASN A 67 -14.28 -7.14 3.01
C ASN A 67 -12.80 -6.74 3.22
N TRP A 68 -12.22 -7.24 4.33
CA TRP A 68 -10.82 -6.98 4.66
C TRP A 68 -9.86 -7.55 3.63
N GLU A 69 -10.16 -8.73 3.08
CA GLU A 69 -9.35 -9.37 2.03
C GLU A 69 -9.20 -8.45 0.81
N ALA A 70 -10.30 -7.84 0.33
CA ALA A 70 -10.23 -6.89 -0.77
C ALA A 70 -9.41 -5.62 -0.45
N VAL A 71 -9.44 -5.15 0.80
CA VAL A 71 -8.59 -4.02 1.24
C VAL A 71 -7.13 -4.43 1.25
N TRP A 72 -6.84 -5.61 1.80
CA TRP A 72 -5.49 -6.16 1.89
C TRP A 72 -4.89 -6.41 0.51
N ASP A 73 -5.65 -7.01 -0.41
CA ASP A 73 -5.27 -7.19 -1.81
C ASP A 73 -4.94 -5.86 -2.50
N ASN A 74 -5.71 -4.81 -2.19
CA ASN A 74 -5.42 -3.48 -2.70
C ASN A 74 -4.10 -2.89 -2.16
N ILE A 75 -3.79 -3.15 -0.89
CA ILE A 75 -2.51 -2.78 -0.28
C ILE A 75 -1.37 -3.55 -0.95
N GLN A 76 -1.54 -4.86 -1.15
CA GLN A 76 -0.52 -5.73 -1.77
C GLN A 76 -0.23 -5.33 -3.21
N ILE A 77 -1.23 -5.11 -4.06
CA ILE A 77 -0.99 -4.70 -5.45
C ILE A 77 -0.28 -3.33 -5.51
N ARG A 78 -0.59 -2.41 -4.61
CA ARG A 78 0.10 -1.11 -4.54
C ARG A 78 1.56 -1.28 -4.10
N LYS A 79 1.83 -2.17 -3.15
CA LYS A 79 3.20 -2.55 -2.74
C LYS A 79 3.96 -3.10 -3.94
N ASP A 80 3.39 -4.06 -4.66
CA ASP A 80 4.02 -4.69 -5.83
C ASP A 80 4.26 -3.69 -6.97
N MET A 81 3.30 -2.81 -7.25
CA MET A 81 3.48 -1.73 -8.25
C MET A 81 4.67 -0.82 -7.89
N LYS A 82 4.80 -0.42 -6.62
CA LYS A 82 5.93 0.42 -6.18
C LYS A 82 7.26 -0.30 -6.33
N GLN A 83 7.29 -1.59 -5.96
CA GLN A 83 8.46 -2.42 -6.14
C GLN A 83 8.85 -2.50 -7.62
N LYS A 84 7.90 -2.74 -8.53
CA LYS A 84 8.16 -2.81 -9.97
C LYS A 84 8.71 -1.51 -10.57
N ILE A 85 8.24 -0.35 -10.09
CA ILE A 85 8.80 0.95 -10.50
C ILE A 85 10.26 1.06 -10.07
N ALA A 86 10.57 0.71 -8.82
CA ALA A 86 11.93 0.76 -8.29
C ALA A 86 12.87 -0.21 -9.02
N GLU A 87 12.42 -1.45 -9.23
CA GLU A 87 13.15 -2.46 -10.01
C GLU A 87 13.43 -1.98 -11.44
N LYS A 88 12.46 -1.32 -12.08
CA LYS A 88 12.63 -0.80 -13.44
C LYS A 88 13.60 0.38 -13.49
N ALA A 89 13.51 1.30 -12.54
CA ALA A 89 14.42 2.44 -12.44
C ALA A 89 15.87 1.95 -12.32
N ASP A 90 16.13 1.02 -11.39
CA ASP A 90 17.45 0.42 -11.18
C ASP A 90 17.96 -0.31 -12.43
N LYS A 91 17.12 -1.17 -13.04
CA LYS A 91 17.48 -1.93 -14.25
C LYS A 91 17.81 -1.04 -15.45
N THR A 92 17.14 0.10 -15.58
CA THR A 92 17.28 1.00 -16.74
C THR A 92 18.21 2.18 -16.47
N GLY A 93 18.63 2.38 -15.22
CA GLY A 93 19.36 3.56 -14.78
C GLY A 93 18.57 4.86 -14.95
N ASN A 94 17.23 4.79 -15.00
CA ASN A 94 16.37 5.94 -15.22
C ASN A 94 15.62 6.35 -13.94
N ASP A 95 16.22 7.28 -13.20
CA ASP A 95 15.66 7.82 -11.95
C ASP A 95 14.38 8.63 -12.17
N GLU A 96 14.07 9.09 -13.40
CA GLU A 96 12.80 9.79 -13.69
C GLU A 96 11.57 8.91 -13.39
N LEU A 97 11.74 7.59 -13.38
CA LEU A 97 10.68 6.65 -12.99
C LEU A 97 10.33 6.74 -11.48
N LEU A 98 11.25 7.23 -10.65
CA LEU A 98 11.04 7.41 -9.22
C LEU A 98 10.38 8.75 -8.88
N GLU A 99 10.36 9.67 -9.84
CA GLU A 99 9.87 11.03 -9.65
C GLU A 99 8.34 11.10 -9.61
N ALA A 100 7.84 12.17 -8.98
CA ALA A 100 6.41 12.37 -8.71
C ALA A 100 5.55 12.28 -9.99
N ASP A 101 6.02 12.85 -11.10
CA ASP A 101 5.28 12.87 -12.37
C ASP A 101 5.04 11.45 -12.91
N PHE A 102 6.08 10.60 -12.89
CA PHE A 102 5.94 9.22 -13.32
C PHE A 102 5.06 8.42 -12.34
N VAL A 103 5.28 8.59 -11.05
CA VAL A 103 4.52 7.90 -10.00
C VAL A 103 3.03 8.23 -10.06
N VAL A 104 2.67 9.49 -10.34
CA VAL A 104 1.27 9.92 -10.53
C VAL A 104 0.70 9.28 -11.78
N LYS A 105 1.43 9.30 -12.91
CA LYS A 105 1.02 8.66 -14.17
C LYS A 105 0.76 7.16 -13.99
N ALA A 106 1.66 6.48 -13.28
CA ALA A 106 1.55 5.07 -12.93
C ALA A 106 0.29 4.76 -12.11
N ASN A 107 -0.02 5.58 -11.10
CA ASN A 107 -1.24 5.42 -10.29
C ASN A 107 -2.51 5.70 -11.10
N GLN A 108 -2.51 6.72 -11.97
CA GLN A 108 -3.63 6.98 -12.86
C GLN A 108 -3.89 5.81 -13.80
N LYS A 109 -2.83 5.23 -14.38
CA LYS A 109 -2.97 4.07 -15.26
C LYS A 109 -3.55 2.86 -14.54
N TYR A 110 -3.15 2.62 -13.29
CA TYR A 110 -3.76 1.59 -12.46
C TYR A 110 -5.27 1.78 -12.34
N HIS A 111 -5.74 2.99 -12.04
CA HIS A 111 -7.18 3.25 -11.92
C HIS A 111 -7.94 3.00 -13.23
N THR A 112 -7.36 3.39 -14.37
CA THR A 112 -7.94 3.09 -15.70
C THR A 112 -8.06 1.59 -15.94
N ILE A 113 -6.98 0.83 -15.69
CA ILE A 113 -6.96 -0.64 -15.88
C ILE A 113 -7.93 -1.33 -14.91
N ALA A 114 -7.95 -0.91 -13.64
CA ALA A 114 -8.86 -1.47 -12.64
C ALA A 114 -10.33 -1.27 -13.03
N GLU A 115 -10.66 -0.11 -13.62
CA GLU A 115 -11.99 0.17 -14.16
C GLU A 115 -12.34 -0.74 -15.36
N GLU A 116 -11.41 -0.92 -16.30
CA GLU A 116 -11.57 -1.81 -17.45
C GLU A 116 -11.81 -3.26 -17.01
N VAL A 117 -10.94 -3.79 -16.14
CA VAL A 117 -11.07 -5.15 -15.59
C VAL A 117 -12.40 -5.32 -14.85
N ARG A 118 -12.82 -4.31 -14.07
CA ARG A 118 -14.10 -4.36 -13.37
C ARG A 118 -15.28 -4.46 -14.34
N LYS A 119 -15.27 -3.71 -15.44
CA LYS A 119 -16.32 -3.76 -16.47
C LYS A 119 -16.36 -5.09 -17.21
N GLU A 120 -15.20 -5.66 -17.50
CA GLU A 120 -15.07 -6.92 -18.25
C GLU A 120 -15.45 -8.14 -17.41
N TYR A 121 -15.08 -8.17 -16.12
CA TYR A 121 -15.15 -9.36 -15.29
C TYR A 121 -16.02 -9.22 -14.03
N GLY A 122 -16.66 -8.07 -13.83
CA GLY A 122 -17.60 -7.83 -12.72
C GLY A 122 -16.96 -7.61 -11.35
N GLY A 123 -15.64 -7.53 -11.25
CA GLY A 123 -14.93 -7.36 -9.98
C GLY A 123 -13.46 -6.94 -10.16
N GLN A 124 -12.79 -6.62 -9.05
CA GLN A 124 -11.35 -6.39 -9.05
C GLN A 124 -10.63 -7.73 -9.12
N GLN A 125 -10.01 -8.04 -10.26
CA GLN A 125 -9.14 -9.20 -10.40
C GLN A 125 -7.68 -8.74 -10.34
N THR A 126 -7.10 -8.79 -9.14
CA THR A 126 -5.77 -8.25 -8.82
C THR A 126 -4.70 -8.73 -9.79
N GLU A 127 -4.65 -10.04 -10.08
CA GLU A 127 -3.69 -10.61 -11.02
C GLU A 127 -3.81 -10.03 -12.43
N ARG A 128 -5.03 -9.84 -12.94
CA ARG A 128 -5.26 -9.26 -14.27
C ARG A 128 -4.91 -7.78 -14.32
N ILE A 129 -5.22 -7.05 -13.25
CA ILE A 129 -4.87 -5.64 -13.13
C ILE A 129 -3.34 -5.50 -13.14
N MET A 130 -2.65 -6.32 -12.33
CA MET A 130 -1.20 -6.28 -12.25
C MET A 130 -0.54 -6.63 -13.57
N ALA A 131 -0.95 -7.73 -14.22
CA ALA A 131 -0.41 -8.13 -15.51
C ALA A 131 -0.55 -7.04 -16.59
N ARG A 132 -1.74 -6.45 -16.73
CA ARG A 132 -1.97 -5.34 -17.69
C ARG A 132 -1.17 -4.08 -17.34
N TRP A 133 -1.00 -3.81 -16.04
CA TRP A 133 -0.28 -2.65 -15.57
C TRP A 133 1.24 -2.81 -15.76
N GLU A 134 1.78 -4.00 -15.52
CA GLU A 134 3.19 -4.33 -15.81
C GLU A 134 3.49 -4.24 -17.31
N GLU A 135 2.61 -4.77 -18.17
CA GLU A 135 2.75 -4.60 -19.62
C GLU A 135 2.81 -3.13 -20.03
N TRP A 136 2.00 -2.27 -19.39
CA TRP A 136 2.07 -0.84 -19.62
C TRP A 136 3.38 -0.24 -19.12
N LEU A 137 3.81 -0.62 -17.91
CA LEU A 137 5.04 -0.14 -17.30
C LEU A 137 6.23 -0.46 -18.19
N GLU A 138 6.33 -1.68 -18.73
CA GLU A 138 7.41 -2.10 -19.63
C GLU A 138 7.55 -1.18 -20.86
N ARG A 139 6.43 -0.65 -21.38
CA ARG A 139 6.41 0.29 -22.53
C ARG A 139 6.80 1.73 -22.19
N GLN A 140 7.07 2.06 -20.92
CA GLN A 140 7.40 3.44 -20.50
C GLN A 140 8.90 3.77 -20.56
N VAL A 141 9.73 2.89 -21.12
CA VAL A 141 11.17 3.10 -21.32
C VAL A 141 11.50 2.81 -22.78
#